data_AF-A0A925JKE1-F1
#
_entry.id   AF-A0A925JKE1-F1
#
_cell.length_a   1.000
_cell.length_b   1.000
_cell.length_c   1.000
_cell.angle_alpha   90.00
_cell.angle_beta   90.00
_cell.angle_gamma   90.00
#
_symmetry.space_group_name_H-M   'P 1'
#
loop_
_entity.id
_entity.type
_entity.pdbx_description
1 polymer ?
#
loop_
_entity_poly.entity_id
_entity_poly.type
_entity_poly.pdbx_seq_one_letter_code
_entity_poly.pdbx_strand_id
1 'polypeptide(L)'
;LVKAMIEAGKQMGFEESLAALLVKQTMLGSFHLINTADKTLDELVTAVASKGGTTEAALRQFTEGELAQTLIRGIIAAEQRAKELSKS
;
A
#
# COMPACT_ATOMS: atom_id res chain seq x y z
N LEU A 1 -3.32 -1.76 -5.97
CA LEU A 1 -2.18 -2.02 -5.06
C LEU A 1 -1.75 -3.49 -5.09
N VAL A 2 -2.55 -4.43 -4.58
CA VAL A 2 -2.21 -5.88 -4.53
C VAL A 2 -1.72 -6.44 -5.86
N LYS A 3 -2.45 -6.22 -6.97
CA LYS A 3 -2.03 -6.67 -8.31
C LYS A 3 -0.63 -6.17 -8.71
N ALA A 4 -0.32 -4.90 -8.41
CA ALA A 4 0.98 -4.31 -8.75
C ALA A 4 2.11 -4.90 -7.90
N MET A 5 1.86 -5.19 -6.62
CA MET A 5 2.84 -5.84 -5.76
C MET A 5 3.11 -7.29 -6.16
N ILE A 6 2.08 -8.02 -6.61
CA ILE A 6 2.25 -9.37 -7.15
C ILE A 6 3.10 -9.32 -8.43
N GLU A 7 2.80 -8.37 -9.32
CA GLU A 7 3.58 -8.18 -10.54
C GLU A 7 5.04 -7.80 -10.24
N ALA A 8 5.30 -6.97 -9.23
CA ALA A 8 6.66 -6.70 -8.77
C ALA A 8 7.36 -7.98 -8.29
N GLY A 9 6.67 -8.83 -7.51
CA GLY A 9 7.21 -10.13 -7.12
C GLY A 9 7.54 -11.04 -8.31
N LYS A 10 6.71 -11.05 -9.35
CA LYS A 10 7.00 -11.79 -10.59
C LYS A 10 8.22 -11.23 -11.32
N GLN A 11 8.37 -9.91 -11.39
CA GLN A 11 9.56 -9.28 -11.98
C GLN A 11 10.84 -9.56 -11.17
N MET A 12 10.71 -9.83 -9.87
CA MET A 12 11.79 -10.31 -9.01
C MET A 12 12.10 -11.80 -9.19
N GLY A 13 11.36 -12.51 -10.05
CA GLY A 13 11.58 -13.92 -10.37
C GLY A 13 10.75 -14.90 -9.55
N PHE A 14 9.76 -14.44 -8.77
CA PHE A 14 8.85 -15.34 -8.07
C PHE A 14 7.73 -15.85 -8.98
N GLU A 15 7.34 -17.11 -8.78
CA GLU A 15 6.10 -17.65 -9.34
C GLU A 15 4.90 -16.84 -8.86
N GLU A 16 3.88 -16.70 -9.72
CA GLU A 16 2.70 -15.88 -9.44
C GLU A 16 1.99 -16.33 -8.14
N SER A 17 1.90 -17.64 -7.92
CA SER A 17 1.27 -18.22 -6.72
C SER A 17 2.01 -17.83 -5.44
N LEU A 18 3.35 -17.83 -5.47
CA LEU A 18 4.19 -17.43 -4.34
C LEU A 18 4.15 -15.92 -4.11
N ALA A 19 4.28 -15.12 -5.17
CA ALA A 19 4.14 -13.66 -5.08
C ALA A 19 2.76 -13.27 -4.51
N ALA A 20 1.70 -13.92 -4.98
CA ALA A 20 0.35 -13.73 -4.45
C ALA A 20 0.23 -14.12 -2.98
N LEU A 21 0.83 -15.24 -2.56
CA LEU A 21 0.83 -15.67 -1.17
C LEU A 21 1.52 -14.63 -0.28
N LEU A 22 2.73 -14.21 -0.63
CA LEU A 22 3.53 -13.24 0.13
C LEU A 22 2.78 -11.91 0.26
N VAL A 23 2.29 -11.35 -0.85
CA VAL A 23 1.56 -10.07 -0.83
C VAL A 23 0.29 -10.14 0.01
N LYS A 24 -0.49 -11.23 -0.09
CA LYS A 24 -1.71 -11.40 0.72
C LYS A 24 -1.39 -11.47 2.20
N GLN A 25 -0.34 -12.20 2.60
CA GLN A 25 0.07 -12.30 4.00
C GLN A 25 0.61 -10.97 4.53
N THR A 26 1.40 -10.24 3.74
CA THR A 26 1.84 -8.89 4.10
C THR A 26 0.66 -7.97 4.35
N MET A 27 -0.33 -7.96 3.46
CA MET A 27 -1.54 -7.13 3.61
C MET A 27 -2.34 -7.49 4.86
N LEU A 28 -2.55 -8.80 5.10
CA LEU A 28 -3.26 -9.29 6.27
C LEU A 28 -2.54 -8.93 7.58
N GLY A 29 -1.23 -9.16 7.63
CA GLY A 29 -0.40 -8.84 8.80
C GLY A 29 -0.34 -7.34 9.08
N SER A 30 -0.19 -6.51 8.05
CA SER A 30 -0.24 -5.05 8.20
C SER A 30 -1.58 -4.57 8.74
N PHE A 31 -2.70 -5.08 8.21
CA PHE A 31 -4.03 -4.70 8.70
C PHE A 31 -4.27 -5.17 10.14
N HIS A 32 -3.83 -6.39 10.47
CA HIS A 32 -3.89 -6.90 11.84
C HIS A 32 -3.10 -5.99 12.80
N LEU A 33 -1.85 -5.65 12.44
CA LEU A 33 -0.99 -4.77 13.25
C LEU A 33 -1.64 -3.40 13.48
N ILE A 34 -2.22 -2.79 12.45
CA ILE A 34 -2.91 -1.49 12.55
C ILE A 34 -4.07 -1.54 13.56
N ASN A 35 -4.83 -2.64 13.60
CA ASN A 35 -5.98 -2.76 14.49
C ASN A 35 -5.61 -3.07 15.94
N THR A 36 -4.44 -3.67 16.18
CA THR A 36 -4.04 -4.13 17.51
C THR A 36 -2.98 -3.26 18.18
N ALA A 37 -2.31 -2.38 17.42
CA ALA A 37 -1.25 -1.55 17.95
C ALA A 37 -1.80 -0.33 18.70
N ASP A 38 -1.18 -0.01 19.84
CA ASP A 38 -1.36 1.27 20.53
C ASP A 38 -0.33 2.30 20.00
N LYS A 39 -0.32 2.49 18.68
CA LYS A 39 0.59 3.38 17.96
C LYS A 39 -0.13 4.02 16.78
N THR A 40 0.30 5.22 16.42
CA THR A 40 -0.14 5.90 15.20
C THR A 40 0.40 5.20 13.94
N LEU A 41 -0.23 5.44 12.78
CA LEU A 41 0.24 4.90 11.50
C LEU A 41 1.66 5.35 11.17
N ASP A 42 2.01 6.60 11.48
CA ASP A 42 3.36 7.14 11.22
C ASP A 42 4.41 6.43 12.08
N GLU A 43 4.09 6.12 13.34
CA GLU A 43 4.97 5.34 14.22
C GLU A 43 5.14 3.90 13.73
N LEU A 44 4.07 3.27 13.24
CA LEU A 44 4.13 1.92 12.67
C LEU A 44 4.98 1.86 11.39
N VAL A 45 4.84 2.85 10.51
CA VAL A 45 5.66 2.96 9.29
C VAL A 45 7.12 3.21 9.65
N THR A 46 7.39 4.13 10.59
CA THR A 46 8.74 4.43 11.07
C THR A 46 9.41 3.20 11.69
N ALA A 47 8.65 2.39 12.44
CA ALA A 47 9.17 1.19 13.10
C ALA A 47 9.72 0.12 12.12
N VAL A 48 9.28 0.12 10.86
CA VAL A 48 9.74 -0.83 9.82
C VAL A 48 10.71 -0.22 8.80
N ALA A 49 10.96 1.09 8.90
CA ALA A 49 11.82 1.84 7.99
C ALA A 49 13.12 2.27 8.70
N SER A 50 14.08 1.34 8.80
CA SER A 50 15.41 1.67 9.29
C SER A 50 16.16 2.58 8.31
N LYS A 51 16.93 3.55 8.84
CA LYS A 51 17.79 4.44 8.05
C LYS A 51 18.77 3.65 7.17
N GLY A 52 18.80 3.94 5.88
CA GLY A 52 19.57 3.24 4.83
C GLY A 52 19.00 1.88 4.43
N GLY A 53 17.80 1.51 4.89
CA GLY A 53 17.21 0.18 4.69
C GLY A 53 16.44 0.03 3.37
N THR A 54 16.06 -1.22 3.08
CA THR A 54 15.27 -1.56 1.89
C THR A 54 13.87 -0.94 1.90
N THR A 55 13.22 -0.88 3.07
CA THR A 55 11.91 -0.23 3.24
C THR A 55 11.98 1.26 2.94
N GLU A 56 13.02 1.95 3.43
CA GLU A 56 13.22 3.38 3.16
C GLU A 56 13.40 3.65 1.67
N ALA A 57 14.20 2.82 0.98
CA ALA A 57 14.39 2.92 -0.47
C ALA A 57 13.06 2.79 -1.24
N ALA A 58 12.19 1.86 -0.84
CA ALA A 58 10.86 1.72 -1.43
C ALA A 58 9.95 2.93 -1.13
N LEU A 59 9.91 3.40 0.12
CA LEU A 59 9.10 4.56 0.54
C LEU A 59 9.51 5.85 -0.20
N ARG A 60 10.81 6.00 -0.49
CA ARG A 60 11.31 7.12 -1.30
C ARG A 60 10.71 7.09 -2.71
N GLN A 61 10.72 5.93 -3.37
CA GLN A 61 10.11 5.78 -4.70
C GLN A 61 8.60 6.02 -4.66
N PHE A 62 7.91 5.61 -3.59
CA PHE A 62 6.47 5.88 -3.45
C PHE A 62 6.16 7.37 -3.26
N THR A 63 7.03 8.08 -2.55
CA THR A 63 6.92 9.53 -2.38
C THR A 63 7.20 10.27 -3.68
N GLU A 64 8.29 9.93 -4.38
CA GLU A 64 8.65 10.52 -5.67
C GLU A 64 7.58 10.27 -6.74
N GLY A 65 6.92 9.11 -6.70
CA GLY A 65 5.81 8.75 -7.58
C GLY A 65 4.43 9.27 -7.14
N GLU A 66 4.35 10.12 -6.11
CA GLU A 66 3.11 10.69 -5.58
C GLU A 66 2.01 9.64 -5.27
N LEU A 67 2.41 8.48 -4.72
CA LEU A 67 1.47 7.38 -4.50
C LEU A 67 0.30 7.80 -3.60
N ALA A 68 0.59 8.49 -2.49
CA ALA A 68 -0.43 8.93 -1.54
C ALA A 68 -1.41 9.91 -2.18
N GLN A 69 -0.92 10.91 -2.91
CA GLN A 69 -1.74 11.91 -3.58
C GLN A 69 -2.61 11.26 -4.66
N THR A 70 -2.07 10.28 -5.39
CA THR A 70 -2.82 9.53 -6.40
C THR A 70 -3.98 8.74 -5.79
N LEU A 71 -3.75 8.08 -4.65
CA LEU A 71 -4.82 7.36 -3.93
C LEU A 71 -5.89 8.31 -3.41
N ILE A 72 -5.49 9.44 -2.81
CA ILE A 72 -6.42 10.46 -2.30
C ILE A 72 -7.29 11.01 -3.44
N ARG A 73 -6.68 11.42 -4.56
CA ARG A 73 -7.41 11.90 -5.74
C ARG A 73 -8.40 10.87 -6.26
N GLY A 74 -7.99 9.60 -6.33
CA GLY A 74 -8.86 8.50 -6.80
C GLY A 74 -10.10 8.30 -5.92
N ILE A 75 -9.93 8.32 -4.59
CA ILE A 75 -11.03 8.15 -3.64
C ILE A 75 -11.99 9.35 -3.69
N ILE A 76 -11.47 10.57 -3.75
CA ILE A 76 -12.30 11.79 -3.88
C ILE A 76 -13.07 11.79 -5.22
N ALA A 77 -12.44 11.37 -6.31
CA ALA A 77 -13.12 11.26 -7.60
C ALA A 77 -14.27 10.24 -7.56
N ALA A 78 -14.09 9.11 -6.86
CA ALA A 78 -15.15 8.13 -6.65
C ALA A 78 -16.32 8.71 -5.84
N GLU A 79 -16.03 9.47 -4.77
CA GLU A 79 -17.05 10.15 -3.97
C GLU A 79 -17.85 11.17 -4.80
N GLN A 80 -17.17 12.00 -5.59
CA GLN A 80 -17.80 12.97 -6.48
C GLN A 80 -18.73 12.27 -7.49
N ARG A 81 -18.27 11.17 -8.09
CA ARG A 81 -19.10 10.38 -9.01
C ARG A 81 -20.33 9.79 -8.33
N ALA A 82 -20.20 9.30 -7.10
CA ALA A 82 -21.33 8.78 -6.33
C ALA A 82 -22.40 9.86 -6.08
N LYS A 83 -21.98 11.10 -5.75
CA LYS A 83 -22.88 12.25 -5.55
C LYS A 83 -23.62 12.68 -6.83
N GLU A 84 -23.00 12.53 -7.99
CA GLU A 84 -23.65 12.78 -9.28
C GLU A 84 -24.72 11.73 -9.58
N LEU A 85 -24.39 10.45 -9.36
CA LEU A 85 -25.31 9.34 -9.57
C LEU A 85 -26.53 9.41 -8.65
N SER A 86 -26.39 9.89 -7.41
CA SER A 86 -27.50 10.00 -6.45
C SER A 86 -28.46 11.16 -6.74
N LYS A 87 -28.08 12.10 -7.63
CA LYS A 87 -28.91 13.23 -8.06
C LYS A 87 -29.66 12.95 -9.36
N SER A 88 -29.40 11.79 -9.98
CA SER A 88 -30.07 11.29 -11.19
C SER A 88 -31.25 10.40 -10.81
#